data_AF-X1VJP5-F1
#
_entry.id   AF-X1VJP5-F1
#
_cell.length_a   1.000
_cell.length_b   1.000
_cell.length_c   1.000
_cell.angle_alpha   90.00
_cell.angle_beta   90.00
_cell.angle_gamma   90.00
#
_symmetry.space_group_name_H-M   'P 1'
#
loop_
_entity.id
_entity.type
_entity.pdbx_description
1 polymer ?
#
loop_
_entity_poly.entity_id
_entity_poly.type
_entity_poly.pdbx_seq_one_letter_code
_entity_poly.pdbx_strand_id
1 'polypeptide(L)'
;RSFSRNRNGDLVAELDGFCMEGNVMIPVKGVKFNLNSLSMRTRIAKGLKESFEDVSGTWVDWERILADVSWRAIKFWRDGDAPEEIWPSEDDNLAPSYLLEPILYLNHPAVIFGEYSSLKSLVALAMAYMVQLPYHDNDLGLITAKESASCLYLDYEDDPSSFRKRWSALERGFGRGVQAILYRRMTAPLADSIEQLRNTISDKKVKLTIIDSLGPAARGNLNDPEPAIRYHAALRQLGVTSLTLAHTAKDQF
;
A
#
# COMPACT_ATOMS: atom_id res chain seq x y z
N ARG A 1 -8.42 5.32 3.13
CA ARG A 1 -9.67 4.65 3.59
C ARG A 1 -9.61 3.19 3.15
N SER A 2 -9.62 2.28 4.11
CA SER A 2 -9.48 0.83 3.93
C SER A 2 -10.86 0.18 4.02
N PHE A 3 -11.32 -0.45 2.94
CA PHE A 3 -12.45 -1.37 2.96
C PHE A 3 -11.88 -2.75 2.65
N SER A 4 -12.23 -3.75 3.45
CA SER A 4 -11.75 -5.12 3.26
C SER A 4 -12.93 -6.08 3.20
N ARG A 5 -12.76 -7.21 2.49
CA ARG A 5 -13.73 -8.31 2.53
C ARG A 5 -13.33 -9.30 3.62
N ASN A 6 -14.29 -9.72 4.46
CA ASN A 6 -14.06 -10.88 5.32
C ASN A 6 -14.09 -12.19 4.50
N ARG A 7 -13.76 -13.32 5.14
CA ARG A 7 -13.82 -14.66 4.54
C ARG A 7 -15.20 -15.05 3.99
N ASN A 8 -16.27 -14.36 4.40
CA ASN A 8 -17.64 -14.58 3.98
C ASN A 8 -18.09 -13.64 2.85
N GLY A 9 -17.22 -12.76 2.36
CA GLY A 9 -17.51 -11.81 1.29
C GLY A 9 -18.18 -10.50 1.74
N ASP A 10 -18.35 -10.28 3.05
CA ASP A 10 -18.96 -9.06 3.57
C ASP A 10 -17.99 -7.88 3.57
N LEU A 11 -18.53 -6.68 3.34
CA LEU A 11 -17.79 -5.44 3.46
C LEU A 11 -17.54 -5.12 4.94
N VAL A 12 -16.26 -5.08 5.32
CA VAL A 12 -15.81 -4.70 6.65
C VAL A 12 -15.08 -3.36 6.55
N ALA A 13 -15.42 -2.46 7.47
CA ALA A 13 -14.73 -1.18 7.64
C ALA A 13 -14.24 -1.03 9.08
N GLU A 14 -13.14 -0.29 9.22
CA GLU A 14 -12.64 0.18 10.50
C GLU A 14 -13.17 1.60 10.73
N LEU A 15 -13.83 1.81 11.87
CA LEU A 15 -14.37 3.11 12.24
C LEU A 15 -13.37 3.82 13.17
N ASP A 16 -12.73 4.85 12.63
CA ASP A 16 -11.93 5.79 13.39
C ASP A 16 -12.60 7.17 13.34
N GLY A 17 -12.76 7.80 14.51
CA GLY A 17 -13.43 9.09 14.60
C GLY A 17 -13.19 9.78 15.94
N PHE A 18 -13.71 11.00 16.06
CA PHE A 18 -13.70 11.77 17.29
C PHE A 18 -15.11 12.26 17.57
N CYS A 19 -15.58 12.09 18.79
CA CYS A 19 -16.74 12.86 19.28
C CYS A 19 -16.20 14.19 19.81
N MET A 20 -16.73 15.31 19.32
CA MET A 20 -16.41 16.64 19.82
C MET A 20 -17.52 17.11 20.75
N GLU A 21 -17.15 17.38 22.00
CA GLU A 21 -18.01 18.01 23.00
C GLU A 21 -17.25 19.19 23.62
N GLY A 22 -17.65 20.42 23.29
CA GLY A 22 -16.87 21.61 23.64
C GLY A 22 -15.44 21.55 23.08
N ASN A 23 -14.43 21.53 23.97
CA ASN A 23 -12.99 21.43 23.64
C ASN A 23 -12.40 20.02 23.85
N VAL A 24 -13.22 19.02 24.18
CA VAL A 24 -12.75 17.65 24.46
C VAL A 24 -12.98 16.76 23.23
N MET A 25 -11.91 16.12 22.76
CA MET A 25 -11.98 15.11 21.70
C MET A 25 -11.91 13.71 22.31
N ILE A 26 -12.98 12.94 22.17
CA ILE A 26 -13.02 11.54 22.60
C ILE A 26 -12.73 10.67 21.37
N PRO A 27 -11.58 9.96 21.31
CA PRO A 27 -11.22 9.13 20.17
C PRO A 27 -12.03 7.83 20.18
N VAL A 28 -12.74 7.56 19.08
CA VAL A 28 -13.23 6.24 18.72
C VAL A 28 -12.16 5.61 17.84
N LYS A 29 -11.43 4.60 18.34
CA LYS A 29 -10.36 3.92 17.59
C LYS A 29 -10.63 2.43 17.45
N GLY A 30 -10.49 1.92 16.23
CA GLY A 30 -10.24 0.49 15.98
C GLY A 30 -11.42 -0.46 16.10
N VAL A 31 -12.67 0.01 15.99
CA VAL A 31 -13.84 -0.89 15.96
C VAL A 31 -14.04 -1.39 14.52
N LYS A 32 -13.65 -2.65 14.27
CA LYS A 32 -13.97 -3.34 13.02
C LYS A 32 -15.40 -3.81 13.04
N PHE A 33 -16.19 -3.40 12.06
CA PHE A 33 -17.57 -3.86 11.96
C PHE A 33 -18.00 -4.15 10.53
N ASN A 34 -18.89 -5.14 10.42
CA ASN A 34 -19.49 -5.54 9.17
C ASN A 34 -20.62 -4.57 8.82
N LEU A 35 -20.49 -3.87 7.70
CA LEU A 35 -21.42 -2.83 7.26
C LEU A 35 -22.79 -3.40 6.87
N ASN A 36 -22.86 -4.70 6.56
CA ASN A 36 -24.09 -5.41 6.21
C ASN A 36 -24.83 -5.97 7.44
N SER A 37 -24.17 -6.08 8.60
CA SER A 37 -24.76 -6.74 9.78
C SER A 37 -25.59 -5.77 10.62
N LEU A 38 -26.91 -5.94 10.62
CA LEU A 38 -27.84 -5.20 11.49
C LEU A 38 -27.57 -5.48 12.97
N SER A 39 -27.37 -6.74 13.35
CA SER A 39 -27.15 -7.15 14.74
C SER A 39 -25.85 -6.62 15.34
N MET A 40 -24.80 -6.48 14.52
CA MET A 40 -23.52 -5.89 14.94
C MET A 40 -23.63 -4.37 15.12
N ARG A 41 -24.39 -3.69 14.24
CA ARG A 41 -24.67 -2.26 14.35
C ARG A 41 -25.39 -1.91 15.65
N THR A 42 -26.43 -2.65 16.01
CA THR A 42 -27.16 -2.41 17.28
C THR A 42 -26.27 -2.62 18.51
N ARG A 43 -25.36 -3.61 18.48
CA ARG A 43 -24.42 -3.87 19.58
C ARG A 43 -23.40 -2.75 19.75
N ILE A 44 -22.85 -2.25 18.64
CA ILE A 44 -21.90 -1.12 18.66
C ILE A 44 -22.60 0.16 19.06
N ALA A 45 -23.80 0.43 18.54
CA ALA A 45 -24.61 1.57 18.94
C ALA A 45 -24.88 1.57 20.45
N LYS A 46 -25.20 0.41 21.04
CA LYS A 46 -25.38 0.26 22.49
C LYS A 46 -24.08 0.52 23.27
N GLY A 47 -22.95 -0.06 22.84
CA GLY A 47 -21.65 0.15 23.51
C GLY A 47 -21.16 1.59 23.42
N LEU A 48 -21.37 2.26 22.28
CA LEU A 48 -21.10 3.70 22.14
C LEU A 48 -22.05 4.49 23.04
N LYS A 49 -23.35 4.20 23.03
CA LYS A 49 -24.32 4.86 23.91
C LYS A 49 -23.91 4.75 25.38
N GLU A 50 -23.55 3.57 25.86
CA GLU A 50 -23.07 3.36 27.23
C GLU A 50 -21.77 4.15 27.52
N SER A 51 -20.83 4.20 26.57
CA SER A 51 -19.55 4.91 26.74
C SER A 51 -19.68 6.44 26.68
N PHE A 52 -20.75 6.96 26.07
CA PHE A 52 -21.00 8.40 25.88
C PHE A 52 -22.14 8.97 26.74
N GLU A 53 -23.00 8.12 27.31
CA GLU A 53 -24.02 8.51 28.30
C GLU A 53 -23.38 9.02 29.61
N ASP A 54 -22.26 8.43 30.04
CA ASP A 54 -21.55 8.83 31.26
C ASP A 54 -20.79 10.17 31.15
N VAL A 55 -20.59 10.69 29.93
CA VAL A 55 -19.70 11.85 29.70
C VAL A 55 -20.48 13.14 29.36
N SER A 56 -21.64 13.03 28.70
CA SER A 56 -22.16 14.17 27.93
C SER A 56 -23.61 14.58 28.20
N GLY A 57 -24.45 13.73 28.80
CA GLY A 57 -25.91 13.98 28.87
C GLY A 57 -26.56 14.28 27.51
N THR A 58 -25.84 14.05 26.40
CA THR A 58 -26.22 14.48 25.05
C THR A 58 -26.83 13.30 24.33
N TRP A 59 -28.07 13.44 23.87
CA TRP A 59 -28.78 12.39 23.14
C TRP A 59 -28.24 12.27 21.71
N VAL A 60 -27.19 11.47 21.53
CA VAL A 60 -26.68 11.09 20.21
C VAL A 60 -27.33 9.78 19.77
N ASP A 61 -28.09 9.83 18.68
CA ASP A 61 -28.69 8.65 18.05
C ASP A 61 -27.63 7.90 17.22
N TRP A 62 -26.80 7.12 17.93
CA TRP A 62 -25.73 6.32 17.33
C TRP A 62 -26.24 5.29 16.33
N GLU A 63 -27.47 4.79 16.51
CA GLU A 63 -28.06 3.82 15.58
C GLU A 63 -28.32 4.46 14.22
N ARG A 64 -28.88 5.67 14.20
CA ARG A 64 -29.10 6.45 12.97
C ARG A 64 -27.79 6.86 12.29
N ILE A 65 -26.78 7.29 13.05
CA ILE A 65 -25.47 7.68 12.50
C ILE A 65 -24.79 6.48 11.83
N LEU A 66 -24.73 5.34 12.53
CA LEU A 66 -24.11 4.13 11.98
C LEU A 66 -24.87 3.60 10.76
N ALA A 67 -26.20 3.73 10.73
CA ALA A 67 -27.01 3.37 9.56
C ALA A 67 -26.68 4.25 8.34
N ASP A 68 -26.63 5.57 8.50
CA ASP A 68 -26.32 6.51 7.40
C ASP A 68 -24.88 6.30 6.88
N VAL A 69 -23.89 6.19 7.78
CA VAL A 69 -22.49 5.93 7.40
C VAL A 69 -22.36 4.60 6.65
N SER A 70 -23.02 3.54 7.12
CA SER A 70 -23.01 2.24 6.45
C SER A 70 -23.65 2.31 5.06
N TRP A 71 -24.79 2.98 4.94
CA TRP A 71 -25.48 3.14 3.66
C TRP A 71 -24.64 3.94 2.66
N ARG A 72 -24.05 5.06 3.06
CA ARG A 72 -23.19 5.88 2.19
C ARG A 72 -21.94 5.12 1.75
N ALA A 73 -21.32 4.37 2.66
CA ALA A 73 -20.15 3.56 2.33
C ALA A 73 -20.47 2.45 1.32
N ILE A 74 -21.58 1.73 1.53
CA ILE A 74 -22.04 0.67 0.61
C ILE A 74 -22.42 1.27 -0.75
N LYS A 75 -23.14 2.39 -0.76
CA LYS A 75 -23.55 3.08 -1.99
C LYS A 75 -22.32 3.51 -2.80
N PHE A 76 -21.39 4.23 -2.17
CA PHE A 76 -20.15 4.66 -2.83
C PHE A 76 -19.34 3.48 -3.39
N TRP A 77 -19.23 2.39 -2.63
CA TRP A 77 -18.51 1.20 -3.09
C TRP A 77 -19.20 0.48 -4.26
N ARG A 78 -20.54 0.47 -4.30
CA ARG A 78 -21.32 -0.16 -5.38
C ARG A 78 -21.36 0.68 -6.64
N ASP A 79 -21.48 1.99 -6.49
CA ASP A 79 -21.60 2.92 -7.62
C ASP A 79 -20.27 3.04 -8.38
N GLY A 80 -19.13 2.83 -7.70
CA GLY A 80 -17.80 2.93 -8.30
C GLY A 80 -17.51 4.36 -8.80
N ASP A 81 -16.50 4.49 -9.66
CA ASP A 81 -16.26 5.74 -10.39
C ASP A 81 -17.20 5.80 -11.59
N ALA A 82 -17.87 6.95 -11.78
CA ALA A 82 -18.73 7.16 -12.93
C ALA A 82 -17.89 7.11 -14.23
N PRO A 83 -18.41 6.52 -15.31
CA PRO A 83 -17.72 6.54 -16.59
C PRO A 83 -17.52 7.99 -17.04
N GLU A 84 -16.28 8.34 -17.36
CA GLU A 84 -15.90 9.64 -17.92
C GLU A 84 -15.66 9.49 -19.42
N GLU A 85 -16.20 10.41 -20.22
CA GLU A 85 -15.85 10.53 -21.63
C GLU A 85 -14.48 11.19 -21.75
N ILE A 86 -13.49 10.41 -22.18
CA ILE A 86 -12.13 10.91 -22.41
C ILE A 86 -12.00 11.28 -23.89
N TRP A 87 -11.80 12.56 -24.15
CA TRP A 87 -11.59 13.12 -25.49
C TRP A 87 -10.10 13.39 -25.72
N PRO A 88 -9.53 13.07 -26.89
CA PRO A 88 -8.14 13.43 -27.20
C PRO A 88 -7.95 14.95 -27.21
N SER A 89 -6.84 15.43 -26.65
CA SER A 89 -6.45 16.84 -26.68
C SER A 89 -5.13 17.04 -27.43
N GLU A 90 -5.01 18.16 -28.14
CA GLU A 90 -3.72 18.58 -28.72
C GLU A 90 -2.68 18.95 -27.64
N ASP A 91 -3.15 19.26 -26.43
CA ASP A 91 -2.31 19.57 -25.27
C ASP A 91 -1.84 18.32 -24.51
N ASP A 92 -2.26 17.11 -24.92
CA ASP A 92 -1.89 15.88 -24.24
C ASP A 92 -0.38 15.59 -24.36
N ASN A 93 0.29 15.48 -23.21
CA ASN A 93 1.69 15.06 -23.19
C ASN A 93 1.79 13.56 -23.47
N LEU A 94 2.23 13.21 -24.69
CA LEU A 94 2.43 11.83 -25.12
C LEU A 94 3.65 11.16 -24.47
N ALA A 95 4.51 11.92 -23.78
CA ALA A 95 5.68 11.36 -23.11
C ALA A 95 5.25 10.58 -21.85
N PRO A 96 5.69 9.32 -21.68
CA PRO A 96 5.37 8.57 -20.48
C PRO A 96 6.02 9.20 -19.26
N SER A 97 5.30 9.20 -18.14
CA SER A 97 5.85 9.64 -16.86
C SER A 97 6.59 8.49 -16.19
N TYR A 98 7.90 8.68 -15.92
CA TYR A 98 8.74 7.72 -15.22
C TYR A 98 9.15 8.21 -13.83
N LEU A 99 9.29 7.27 -12.90
CA LEU A 99 10.03 7.47 -11.66
C LEU A 99 11.52 7.21 -11.87
N LEU A 100 11.86 6.21 -12.69
CA LEU A 100 13.21 5.87 -13.12
C LEU A 100 13.14 5.40 -14.57
N GLU A 101 13.55 6.24 -15.51
CA GLU A 101 13.51 5.91 -16.93
C GLU A 101 14.65 4.96 -17.31
N PRO A 102 14.42 3.95 -18.18
CA PRO A 102 13.14 3.59 -18.82
C PRO A 102 12.35 2.49 -18.07
N ILE A 103 12.72 2.18 -16.83
CA ILE A 103 12.34 0.93 -16.16
C ILE A 103 11.07 1.05 -15.33
N LEU A 104 10.92 2.15 -14.59
CA LEU A 104 9.84 2.34 -13.61
C LEU A 104 8.92 3.47 -14.04
N TYR A 105 7.76 3.12 -14.58
CA TYR A 105 6.67 4.07 -14.83
C TYR A 105 6.10 4.63 -13.53
N LEU A 106 5.74 5.91 -13.53
CA LEU A 106 5.22 6.60 -12.37
C LEU A 106 3.82 6.06 -12.02
N ASN A 107 3.60 5.67 -10.76
CA ASN A 107 2.36 5.09 -10.22
C ASN A 107 1.93 3.74 -10.84
N HIS A 108 2.83 3.04 -11.53
CA HIS A 108 2.56 1.72 -12.10
C HIS A 108 3.39 0.62 -11.43
N PRO A 109 2.89 -0.63 -11.40
CA PRO A 109 3.66 -1.78 -10.96
C PRO A 109 4.63 -2.27 -12.06
N ALA A 110 5.83 -2.63 -11.66
CA ALA A 110 6.84 -3.31 -12.47
C ALA A 110 7.24 -4.63 -11.80
N VAL A 111 7.67 -5.60 -12.60
CA VAL A 111 8.10 -6.92 -12.13
C VAL A 111 9.47 -7.24 -12.72
N ILE A 112 10.42 -7.61 -11.88
CA ILE A 112 11.70 -8.22 -12.29
C ILE A 112 11.67 -9.68 -11.87
N PHE A 113 11.84 -10.57 -12.84
CA PHE A 113 11.89 -12.01 -12.61
C PHE A 113 13.25 -12.57 -13.01
N GLY A 114 13.62 -13.70 -12.40
CA GLY A 114 14.86 -14.40 -12.69
C GLY A 114 15.10 -15.54 -11.72
N GLU A 115 16.14 -16.32 -11.95
CA GLU A 115 16.47 -17.48 -11.12
C GLU A 115 16.84 -17.10 -9.67
N TYR A 116 16.80 -18.08 -8.78
CA TYR A 116 17.30 -17.89 -7.43
C TYR A 116 18.76 -17.40 -7.47
N SER A 117 19.12 -16.45 -6.59
CA SER A 117 20.45 -15.84 -6.55
C SER A 117 20.86 -14.99 -7.78
N SER A 118 19.93 -14.62 -8.68
CA SER A 118 20.22 -13.82 -9.88
C SER A 118 20.39 -12.30 -9.65
N LEU A 119 20.90 -11.90 -8.47
CA LEU A 119 21.15 -10.50 -8.08
C LEU A 119 19.94 -9.53 -8.11
N LYS A 120 18.70 -10.02 -8.27
CA LYS A 120 17.48 -9.19 -8.35
C LYS A 120 17.35 -8.20 -7.20
N SER A 121 17.52 -8.68 -5.96
CA SER A 121 17.44 -7.83 -4.77
C SER A 121 18.53 -6.75 -4.78
N LEU A 122 19.73 -7.05 -5.29
CA LEU A 122 20.80 -6.05 -5.43
C LEU A 122 20.46 -4.98 -6.48
N VAL A 123 19.92 -5.40 -7.63
CA VAL A 123 19.44 -4.50 -8.68
C VAL A 123 18.32 -3.61 -8.15
N ALA A 124 17.36 -4.18 -7.42
CA ALA A 124 16.25 -3.44 -6.82
C ALA A 124 16.75 -2.39 -5.80
N LEU A 125 17.74 -2.75 -4.98
CA LEU A 125 18.36 -1.82 -4.04
C LEU A 125 19.13 -0.71 -4.76
N ALA A 126 19.85 -1.02 -5.84
CA ALA A 126 20.52 0.01 -6.65
C ALA A 126 19.51 1.00 -7.25
N MET A 127 18.39 0.50 -7.79
CA MET A 127 17.29 1.34 -8.28
C MET A 127 16.72 2.22 -7.17
N ALA A 128 16.48 1.67 -5.98
CA ALA A 128 16.00 2.44 -4.82
C ALA A 128 16.98 3.54 -4.41
N TYR A 129 18.28 3.25 -4.47
CA TYR A 129 19.33 4.21 -4.13
C TYR A 129 19.36 5.36 -5.13
N MET A 130 19.29 5.05 -6.43
CA MET A 130 19.25 6.05 -7.50
C MET A 130 18.01 6.95 -7.40
N VAL A 131 16.82 6.37 -7.21
CA VAL A 131 15.56 7.13 -7.10
C VAL A 131 15.52 8.09 -5.89
N GLN A 132 16.30 7.79 -4.85
CA GLN A 132 16.42 8.67 -3.68
C GLN A 132 17.38 9.84 -3.91
N LEU A 133 18.18 9.81 -4.97
CA LEU A 133 19.13 10.87 -5.32
C LEU A 133 18.61 11.64 -6.54
N PRO A 134 18.89 12.95 -6.65
CA PRO A 134 18.71 13.69 -7.91
C PRO A 134 19.84 13.32 -8.89
N TYR A 135 19.95 12.03 -9.22
CA TYR A 135 21.09 11.45 -9.92
C TYR A 135 20.86 11.35 -11.43
N HIS A 136 20.77 12.53 -12.06
CA HIS A 136 20.45 12.67 -13.49
C HIS A 136 21.60 12.36 -14.46
N ASP A 137 22.85 12.38 -13.97
CA ASP A 137 24.05 12.12 -14.75
C ASP A 137 24.79 10.92 -14.14
N ASN A 138 24.27 9.72 -14.43
CA ASN A 138 24.84 8.46 -13.99
C ASN A 138 25.33 7.62 -15.16
N ASP A 139 26.42 6.88 -14.93
CA ASP A 139 27.05 6.03 -15.94
C ASP A 139 26.17 4.85 -16.41
N LEU A 140 25.06 4.60 -15.73
CA LEU A 140 24.10 3.56 -16.10
C LEU A 140 23.07 4.03 -17.14
N GLY A 141 23.08 5.34 -17.49
CA GLY A 141 22.16 5.92 -18.46
C GLY A 141 20.69 5.94 -18.01
N LEU A 142 20.45 5.77 -16.70
CA LEU A 142 19.09 5.81 -16.13
C LEU A 142 18.72 7.25 -15.78
N ILE A 143 17.49 7.66 -16.02
CA ILE A 143 17.08 9.04 -15.72
C ILE A 143 16.14 9.03 -14.51
N THR A 144 16.57 9.65 -13.42
CA THR A 144 15.74 9.79 -12.21
C THR A 144 14.78 10.96 -12.33
N ALA A 145 13.64 10.89 -11.63
CA ALA A 145 12.79 12.06 -11.45
C ALA A 145 13.56 13.23 -10.82
N LYS A 146 13.14 14.48 -11.12
CA LYS A 146 13.77 15.71 -10.61
C LYS A 146 13.75 15.79 -9.08
N GLU A 147 12.73 15.22 -8.45
CA GLU A 147 12.58 15.19 -7.01
C GLU A 147 13.05 13.85 -6.46
N SER A 148 13.77 13.88 -5.33
CA SER A 148 14.13 12.67 -4.59
C SER A 148 12.88 11.95 -4.11
N ALA A 149 12.80 10.64 -4.35
CA ALA A 149 11.65 9.84 -3.98
C ALA A 149 11.98 8.88 -2.83
N SER A 150 11.22 8.98 -1.73
CA SER A 150 11.37 8.05 -0.60
C SER A 150 10.95 6.63 -1.00
N CYS A 151 11.75 5.66 -0.58
CA CYS A 151 11.59 4.26 -0.94
C CYS A 151 11.21 3.40 0.28
N LEU A 152 10.30 2.46 0.09
CA LEU A 152 9.92 1.44 1.07
C LEU A 152 10.27 0.04 0.56
N TYR A 153 11.06 -0.69 1.32
CA TYR A 153 11.42 -2.08 1.03
C TYR A 153 10.64 -3.03 1.94
N LEU A 154 9.86 -3.92 1.33
CA LEU A 154 9.09 -4.97 1.99
C LEU A 154 9.82 -6.30 1.80
N ASP A 155 10.42 -6.80 2.87
CA ASP A 155 11.28 -7.98 2.87
C ASP A 155 10.56 -9.19 3.48
N TYR A 156 10.37 -10.22 2.66
CA TYR A 156 9.78 -11.51 3.00
C TYR A 156 10.81 -12.65 3.08
N GLU A 157 12.03 -12.44 2.59
CA GLU A 157 13.00 -13.52 2.41
C GLU A 157 14.15 -13.46 3.42
N ASP A 158 14.62 -12.25 3.76
CA ASP A 158 15.89 -12.06 4.45
C ASP A 158 15.72 -11.39 5.84
N ASP A 159 16.85 -11.18 6.51
CA ASP A 159 16.96 -10.49 7.79
C ASP A 159 17.46 -9.03 7.62
N PRO A 160 17.00 -8.09 8.45
CA PRO A 160 17.46 -6.71 8.41
C PRO A 160 18.99 -6.52 8.47
N SER A 161 19.73 -7.45 9.11
CA SER A 161 21.19 -7.38 9.17
C SER A 161 21.85 -7.62 7.80
N SER A 162 21.37 -8.59 7.03
CA SER A 162 21.80 -8.85 5.64
C SER A 162 21.48 -7.67 4.74
N PHE A 163 20.26 -7.14 4.86
CA PHE A 163 19.82 -5.96 4.14
C PHE A 163 20.74 -4.77 4.38
N ARG A 164 21.04 -4.46 5.65
CA ARG A 164 21.92 -3.33 6.02
C ARG A 164 23.32 -3.47 5.43
N LYS A 165 23.88 -4.69 5.38
CA LYS A 165 25.19 -4.94 4.75
C LYS A 165 25.16 -4.61 3.26
N ARG A 166 24.15 -5.09 2.52
CA ARG A 166 23.99 -4.79 1.09
C ARG A 166 23.78 -3.29 0.84
N TRP A 167 22.94 -2.65 1.65
CA TRP A 167 22.69 -1.22 1.55
C TRP A 167 23.95 -0.39 1.79
N SER A 168 24.73 -0.74 2.82
CA SER A 168 25.99 -0.07 3.13
C SER A 168 27.05 -0.28 2.04
N ALA A 169 27.05 -1.46 1.41
CA ALA A 169 27.96 -1.75 0.30
C ALA A 169 27.60 -0.93 -0.95
N LEU A 170 26.31 -0.78 -1.25
CA LEU A 170 25.83 0.07 -2.35
C LEU A 170 26.15 1.54 -2.12
N GLU A 171 25.91 2.05 -0.91
CA GLU A 171 26.25 3.44 -0.56
C GLU A 171 27.73 3.73 -0.83
N ARG A 172 28.62 2.86 -0.34
CA ARG A 172 30.07 2.96 -0.59
C ARG A 172 30.43 2.82 -2.07
N GLY A 173 29.72 1.96 -2.80
CA GLY A 173 29.95 1.74 -4.22
C GLY A 173 29.54 2.92 -5.09
N PHE A 174 28.40 3.54 -4.79
CA PHE A 174 27.94 4.75 -5.50
C PHE A 174 28.73 5.99 -5.09
N GLY A 175 29.17 6.10 -3.83
CA GLY A 175 29.97 7.24 -3.36
C GLY A 175 29.25 8.59 -3.42
N ARG A 176 27.91 8.60 -3.49
CA ARG A 176 27.06 9.80 -3.64
C ARG A 176 26.43 10.28 -2.32
N GLY A 177 26.80 9.68 -1.19
CA GLY A 177 26.35 10.09 0.15
C GLY A 177 25.27 9.20 0.76
N VAL A 178 25.09 9.31 2.07
CA VAL A 178 24.28 8.37 2.85
C VAL A 178 22.79 8.60 2.60
N GLN A 179 22.11 7.57 2.10
CA GLN A 179 20.66 7.55 1.90
C GLN A 179 19.96 6.61 2.89
N ALA A 180 18.87 7.07 3.49
CA ALA A 180 18.06 6.28 4.40
C ALA A 180 16.86 5.67 3.67
N ILE A 181 16.80 4.34 3.60
CA ILE A 181 15.67 3.61 3.03
C ILE A 181 14.75 3.07 4.13
N LEU A 182 13.43 3.16 3.93
CA LEU A 182 12.47 2.55 4.84
C LEU A 182 12.46 1.05 4.61
N TYR A 183 12.72 0.27 5.65
CA TYR A 183 12.73 -1.18 5.61
C TYR A 183 11.63 -1.72 6.52
N ARG A 184 10.86 -2.68 6.03
CA ARG A 184 9.89 -3.43 6.82
C ARG A 184 9.97 -4.91 6.48
N ARG A 185 10.24 -5.72 7.51
CA ARG A 185 10.10 -7.17 7.41
C ARG A 185 8.62 -7.54 7.40
N MET A 186 8.25 -8.40 6.47
CA MET A 186 6.89 -8.86 6.25
C MET A 186 6.78 -10.36 6.49
N THR A 187 5.71 -10.77 7.18
CA THR A 187 5.37 -12.18 7.41
C THR A 187 3.98 -12.52 6.90
N ALA A 188 3.10 -11.52 6.83
CA ALA A 188 1.76 -11.63 6.30
C ALA A 188 1.70 -11.24 4.81
N PRO A 189 0.76 -11.81 4.03
CA PRO A 189 0.51 -11.41 2.65
C PRO A 189 0.36 -9.91 2.47
N LEU A 190 0.72 -9.41 1.29
CA LEU A 190 0.59 -7.99 0.96
C LEU A 190 -0.86 -7.52 1.11
N ALA A 191 -1.81 -8.33 0.64
CA ALA A 191 -3.24 -8.04 0.70
C ALA A 191 -3.76 -7.83 2.14
N ASP A 192 -3.22 -8.57 3.11
CA ASP A 192 -3.62 -8.50 4.51
C ASP A 192 -3.04 -7.25 5.21
N SER A 193 -1.96 -6.69 4.67
CA SER A 193 -1.24 -5.57 5.27
C SER A 193 -1.51 -4.22 4.59
N ILE A 194 -2.44 -4.19 3.62
CA ILE A 194 -2.63 -3.06 2.71
C ILE A 194 -2.93 -1.74 3.43
N GLU A 195 -3.77 -1.79 4.46
CA GLU A 195 -4.19 -0.62 5.23
C GLU A 195 -3.01 0.04 5.97
N GLN A 196 -2.24 -0.77 6.69
CA GLN A 196 -1.06 -0.28 7.41
C GLN A 196 0.01 0.25 6.46
N LEU A 197 0.18 -0.39 5.30
CA LEU A 197 1.14 0.03 4.30
C LEU A 197 0.73 1.36 3.66
N ARG A 198 -0.55 1.56 3.34
CA ARG A 198 -1.05 2.84 2.82
C ARG A 198 -0.84 3.98 3.79
N ASN A 199 -1.08 3.76 5.08
CA ASN A 199 -0.80 4.76 6.11
C ASN A 199 0.69 5.10 6.14
N THR A 200 1.55 4.09 6.14
CA THR A 200 3.02 4.28 6.11
C THR A 200 3.48 5.04 4.85
N ILE A 201 2.94 4.68 3.69
CA ILE A 201 3.26 5.30 2.40
C ILE A 201 2.86 6.76 2.40
N SER A 202 1.67 7.08 2.89
CA SER A 202 1.17 8.45 3.01
C SER A 202 2.02 9.27 4.00
N ASP A 203 2.22 8.75 5.21
CA ASP A 203 2.92 9.45 6.29
C ASP A 203 4.39 9.73 5.94
N LYS A 204 5.04 8.79 5.26
CA LYS A 204 6.45 8.88 4.86
C LYS A 204 6.64 9.37 3.43
N LYS A 205 5.56 9.74 2.72
CA LYS A 205 5.58 10.21 1.33
C LYS A 205 6.37 9.29 0.39
N VAL A 206 6.17 7.98 0.56
CA VAL A 206 6.83 6.96 -0.26
C VAL A 206 6.35 7.07 -1.70
N LYS A 207 7.27 6.98 -2.65
CA LYS A 207 6.99 7.00 -4.09
C LYS A 207 7.34 5.69 -4.78
N LEU A 208 8.27 4.91 -4.21
CA LEU A 208 8.63 3.57 -4.67
C LEU A 208 8.45 2.55 -3.55
N THR A 209 7.67 1.50 -3.80
CA THR A 209 7.57 0.34 -2.91
C THR A 209 8.20 -0.89 -3.58
N ILE A 210 9.18 -1.52 -2.94
CA ILE A 210 9.84 -2.73 -3.43
C ILE A 210 9.32 -3.93 -2.63
N ILE A 211 8.94 -5.00 -3.32
CA ILE A 211 8.42 -6.23 -2.73
C ILE A 211 9.38 -7.36 -3.07
N ASP A 212 10.08 -7.88 -2.07
CA ASP A 212 10.99 -9.00 -2.18
C ASP A 212 10.52 -10.14 -1.26
N SER A 213 9.82 -11.17 -1.72
CA SER A 213 9.50 -11.53 -3.12
C SER A 213 8.01 -11.86 -3.33
N LEU A 214 7.61 -12.02 -4.60
CA LEU A 214 6.23 -12.26 -5.03
C LEU A 214 5.60 -13.49 -4.36
N GLY A 215 6.33 -14.61 -4.28
CA GLY A 215 5.77 -15.88 -3.80
C GLY A 215 5.22 -15.79 -2.37
N PRO A 216 6.06 -15.44 -1.38
CA PRO A 216 5.61 -15.21 -0.01
C PRO A 216 4.60 -14.06 0.11
N ALA A 217 4.74 -13.00 -0.69
CA ALA A 217 3.87 -11.83 -0.62
C ALA A 217 2.44 -12.11 -1.13
N ALA A 218 2.28 -12.97 -2.13
CA ALA A 218 0.97 -13.40 -2.64
C ALA A 218 0.36 -14.52 -1.79
N ARG A 219 1.18 -15.34 -1.13
CA ARG A 219 0.82 -16.49 -0.28
C ARG A 219 -0.24 -17.40 -0.92
N GLY A 220 0.22 -18.32 -1.74
CA GLY A 220 -0.61 -19.38 -2.33
C GLY A 220 0.22 -20.26 -3.25
N ASN A 221 -0.42 -21.28 -3.83
CA ASN A 221 0.20 -22.05 -4.89
C ASN A 221 0.41 -21.11 -6.09
N LEU A 222 1.63 -21.02 -6.63
CA LEU A 222 1.93 -20.19 -7.81
C LEU A 222 1.16 -20.65 -9.05
N ASN A 223 0.62 -21.87 -9.03
CA ASN A 223 -0.24 -22.41 -10.09
C ASN A 223 -1.71 -21.96 -9.97
N ASP A 224 -2.13 -21.39 -8.84
CA ASP A 224 -3.47 -20.81 -8.71
C ASP A 224 -3.46 -19.33 -9.14
N PRO A 225 -4.43 -18.88 -9.96
CA PRO A 225 -4.53 -17.49 -10.36
C PRO A 225 -5.04 -16.57 -9.24
N GLU A 226 -5.79 -17.12 -8.28
CA GLU A 226 -6.48 -16.34 -7.23
C GLU A 226 -5.53 -15.57 -6.28
N PRO A 227 -4.42 -16.15 -5.77
CA PRO A 227 -3.41 -15.39 -5.02
C PRO A 227 -2.79 -14.25 -5.83
N ALA A 228 -2.50 -14.47 -7.11
CA ALA A 228 -1.91 -13.46 -7.98
C ALA A 228 -2.87 -12.28 -8.22
N ILE A 229 -4.16 -12.58 -8.48
CA ILE A 229 -5.20 -11.54 -8.63
C ILE A 229 -5.31 -10.69 -7.37
N ARG A 230 -5.37 -11.33 -6.19
CA ARG A 230 -5.42 -10.61 -4.90
C ARG A 230 -4.18 -9.77 -4.66
N TYR A 231 -3.00 -10.27 -5.01
CA TYR A 231 -1.75 -9.53 -4.92
C TYR A 231 -1.75 -8.28 -5.82
N HIS A 232 -2.11 -8.41 -7.10
CA HIS A 232 -2.17 -7.27 -8.02
C HIS A 232 -3.26 -6.27 -7.64
N ALA A 233 -4.41 -6.74 -7.13
CA ALA A 233 -5.44 -5.86 -6.59
C ALA A 233 -4.93 -5.08 -5.37
N ALA A 234 -4.13 -5.69 -4.50
CA ALA A 234 -3.49 -5.01 -3.38
C ALA A 234 -2.44 -3.98 -3.85
N LEU A 235 -1.62 -4.32 -4.86
CA LEU A 235 -0.65 -3.37 -5.43
C LEU A 235 -1.32 -2.10 -5.96
N ARG A 236 -2.43 -2.24 -6.71
CA ARG A 236 -3.20 -1.09 -7.22
C ARG A 236 -3.72 -0.20 -6.10
N GLN A 237 -4.08 -0.78 -4.95
CA GLN A 237 -4.54 -0.02 -3.79
C GLN A 237 -3.44 0.79 -3.09
N LEU A 238 -2.16 0.46 -3.28
CA LEU A 238 -1.05 1.25 -2.73
C LEU A 238 -0.97 2.63 -3.40
N GLY A 239 -1.32 2.73 -4.69
CA GLY A 239 -1.40 3.99 -5.44
C GLY A 239 -0.04 4.67 -5.69
N VAL A 240 1.06 3.91 -5.65
CA VAL A 240 2.43 4.39 -5.88
C VAL A 240 3.17 3.45 -6.83
N THR A 241 4.31 3.87 -7.38
CA THR A 241 5.16 2.97 -8.17
C THR A 241 5.60 1.81 -7.30
N SER A 242 5.51 0.59 -7.82
CA SER A 242 5.93 -0.61 -7.10
C SER A 242 6.81 -1.50 -7.95
N LEU A 243 7.85 -2.07 -7.36
CA LEU A 243 8.73 -3.04 -8.00
C LEU A 243 8.63 -4.39 -7.27
N THR A 244 8.22 -5.42 -8.00
CA THR A 244 8.06 -6.78 -7.46
C THR A 244 9.19 -7.67 -7.94
N LEU A 245 9.82 -8.41 -7.03
CA LEU A 245 10.84 -9.40 -7.36
C LEU A 245 10.21 -10.79 -7.39
N ALA A 246 10.31 -11.47 -8.51
CA ALA A 246 9.76 -12.80 -8.71
C ALA A 246 10.87 -13.82 -9.04
N HIS A 247 10.69 -15.06 -8.57
CA HIS A 247 11.51 -16.18 -9.00
C HIS A 247 10.83 -16.89 -10.18
N THR A 248 11.60 -17.35 -11.15
CA THR A 248 11.09 -18.22 -12.21
C THR A 248 10.82 -19.62 -11.64
N ALA A 249 9.74 -20.27 -12.10
CA ALA A 249 9.49 -21.67 -11.78
C ALA A 249 10.55 -22.55 -12.46
N LYS A 250 10.91 -23.68 -11.83
CA LYS A 250 11.99 -24.57 -12.27
C LYS A 250 11.69 -25.41 -13.53
N ASP A 251 10.53 -25.29 -14.15
CA ASP A 251 10.06 -26.26 -15.16
C ASP A 251 9.82 -25.69 -16.56
N GLN A 252 10.77 -24.95 -17.14
CA GLN A 252 10.80 -24.73 -18.59
C GLN A 252 12.23 -24.62 -19.13
N PHE A 253 12.92 -25.75 -19.25
CA PHE A 253 13.90 -26.03 -20.31
C PHE A 253 13.88 -27.53 -20.62
#